data_AF-B5JQF6-F1
#
_entry.id   AF-B5JQF6-F1
#
_cell.length_a   1.000
_cell.length_b   1.000
_cell.length_c   1.000
_cell.angle_alpha   90.00
_cell.angle_beta   90.00
_cell.angle_gamma   90.00
#
_symmetry.space_group_name_H-M   'P 1'
#
loop_
_entity.id
_entity.type
_entity.pdbx_description
1 polymer ?
#
loop_
_entity_poly.entity_id
_entity_poly.type
_entity_poly.pdbx_seq_one_letter_code
_entity_poly.pdbx_strand_id
1 'polypeptide(L)'
;MGAVFVDEPHIMGLFWTLEIELVFYFACAFLYLIFGQYKLLSSLVGFAAAFYLWKHDILLQYQGNLPFLAYFLCIMFTTATFRCVYELDTEPLFNRSEKLKTAAKITFAIMVYLVARPVITGIEKSFISDDPVWSKYGWGHTLGLALFAIFFLIKRTPRWLATAGRTTYSAYLLHAIVFTLLLRLWESKSLPHTRLELYILLTTLITFGVAALSFRFVERPSIRLGKSLADKF
;
A
#
# COMPACT_ATOMS: atom_id res chain seq x y z
N MET A 1 -21.81 -0.48 -7.55
CA MET A 1 -21.53 -1.93 -7.60
C MET A 1 -20.42 -2.20 -6.61
N GLY A 2 -20.66 -3.03 -5.59
CA GLY A 2 -19.62 -3.37 -4.62
C GLY A 2 -18.49 -4.12 -5.32
N ALA A 3 -17.25 -3.86 -4.92
CA ALA A 3 -16.14 -4.70 -5.38
C ALA A 3 -16.36 -6.13 -4.84
N VAL A 4 -16.09 -7.11 -5.70
CA VAL A 4 -16.33 -8.54 -5.48
C VAL A 4 -14.97 -9.24 -5.55
N PHE A 5 -14.73 -10.18 -4.64
CA PHE A 5 -13.56 -11.06 -4.67
C PHE A 5 -14.02 -12.51 -4.63
N VAL A 6 -13.72 -13.29 -5.68
CA VAL A 6 -14.16 -14.69 -5.80
C VAL A 6 -15.67 -14.82 -5.58
N ASP A 7 -16.45 -14.04 -6.35
CA ASP A 7 -17.92 -14.01 -6.31
C ASP A 7 -18.58 -13.55 -4.99
N GLU A 8 -17.79 -13.20 -3.97
CA GLU A 8 -18.30 -12.65 -2.70
C GLU A 8 -18.11 -11.12 -2.62
N PRO A 9 -19.14 -10.35 -2.23
CA PRO A 9 -19.00 -8.91 -2.05
C PRO A 9 -18.10 -8.61 -0.86
N HIS A 10 -17.24 -7.59 -0.96
CA HIS A 10 -16.45 -7.20 0.21
C HIS A 10 -17.36 -6.77 1.36
N ILE A 11 -17.10 -7.34 2.55
CA ILE A 11 -17.73 -6.94 3.82
C ILE A 11 -17.58 -5.41 4.03
N MET A 12 -16.44 -4.84 3.61
CA MET A 12 -16.21 -3.40 3.50
C MET A 12 -15.45 -3.12 2.21
N GLY A 13 -16.01 -2.29 1.32
CA GLY A 13 -15.43 -1.98 0.00
C GLY A 13 -14.04 -1.32 0.01
N LEU A 14 -13.51 -0.97 1.19
CA LEU A 14 -12.16 -0.40 1.39
C LEU A 14 -11.05 -1.46 1.63
N PHE A 15 -11.39 -2.74 1.85
CA PHE A 15 -10.39 -3.80 2.08
C PHE A 15 -9.77 -4.39 0.81
N TRP A 16 -10.02 -3.78 -0.35
CA TRP A 16 -9.39 -4.16 -1.60
C TRP A 16 -7.85 -4.10 -1.56
N THR A 17 -7.27 -3.21 -0.75
CA THR A 17 -5.80 -3.17 -0.59
C THR A 17 -5.25 -4.37 0.19
N LEU A 18 -6.02 -4.93 1.13
CA LEU A 18 -5.63 -6.13 1.88
C LEU A 18 -5.59 -7.37 0.96
N GLU A 19 -6.54 -7.46 0.05
CA GLU A 19 -6.58 -8.49 -0.99
C GLU A 19 -5.30 -8.46 -1.84
N ILE A 20 -4.94 -7.29 -2.36
CA ILE A 20 -3.72 -7.11 -3.15
C ILE A 20 -2.47 -7.44 -2.33
N GLU A 21 -2.43 -6.99 -1.07
CA GLU A 21 -1.32 -7.25 -0.17
C GLU A 21 -1.14 -8.75 0.08
N LEU A 22 -2.23 -9.49 0.28
CA LEU A 22 -2.19 -10.95 0.44
C LEU A 22 -1.68 -11.66 -0.82
N VAL A 23 -2.16 -11.25 -2.01
CA VAL A 23 -1.66 -11.79 -3.29
C VAL A 23 -0.17 -11.50 -3.45
N PHE A 24 0.28 -10.30 -3.11
CA PHE A 24 1.70 -9.95 -3.13
C PHE A 24 2.51 -10.85 -2.20
N TYR A 25 2.05 -11.09 -0.97
CA TYR A 25 2.76 -11.99 -0.05
C TYR A 25 2.82 -13.43 -0.53
N PHE A 26 1.73 -13.96 -1.11
CA PHE A 26 1.76 -15.28 -1.74
C PHE A 26 2.73 -15.31 -2.93
N ALA A 27 2.78 -14.27 -3.75
CA ALA A 27 3.74 -14.17 -4.84
C ALA A 27 5.19 -14.14 -4.30
N CYS A 28 5.47 -13.37 -3.25
CA CYS A 28 6.78 -13.36 -2.60
C CYS A 28 7.16 -14.73 -2.02
N ALA A 29 6.23 -15.42 -1.36
CA ALA A 29 6.45 -16.77 -0.84
C ALA A 29 6.73 -17.78 -1.97
N PHE A 30 5.97 -17.72 -3.06
CA PHE A 30 6.19 -18.56 -4.23
C PHE A 30 7.55 -18.30 -4.90
N LEU A 31 7.92 -17.03 -5.06
CA LEU A 31 9.25 -16.65 -5.55
C LEU A 31 10.36 -17.13 -4.61
N TYR A 32 10.14 -17.07 -3.29
CA TYR A 32 11.07 -17.63 -2.32
C TYR A 32 11.23 -19.14 -2.49
N LEU A 33 10.15 -19.89 -2.74
CA LEU A 33 10.21 -21.33 -3.01
C LEU A 33 10.99 -21.67 -4.29
N ILE A 34 10.88 -20.84 -5.33
CA ILE A 34 11.60 -21.02 -6.60
C ILE A 34 13.10 -20.69 -6.45
N PHE A 35 13.41 -19.55 -5.84
CA PHE A 35 14.77 -19.02 -5.79
C PHE A 35 15.55 -19.42 -4.53
N GLY A 36 14.90 -20.04 -3.54
CA GLY A 36 15.43 -20.36 -2.20
C GLY A 36 15.68 -19.14 -1.30
N GLN A 37 15.59 -17.93 -1.85
CA GLN A 37 15.82 -16.66 -1.16
C GLN A 37 15.09 -15.54 -1.88
N TYR A 38 14.62 -14.55 -1.11
CA TYR A 38 14.04 -13.34 -1.69
C TYR A 38 15.13 -12.28 -1.87
N LYS A 39 15.60 -12.10 -3.11
CA LYS A 39 16.65 -11.13 -3.49
C LYS A 39 16.19 -10.27 -4.66
N LEU A 40 17.07 -9.37 -5.13
CA LEU A 40 16.83 -8.51 -6.29
C LEU A 40 16.23 -9.27 -7.49
N LEU A 41 16.81 -10.42 -7.85
CA LEU A 41 16.31 -11.23 -8.97
C LEU A 41 14.85 -11.67 -8.78
N SER A 42 14.50 -12.17 -7.60
CA SER A 42 13.13 -12.59 -7.26
C SER A 42 12.15 -11.42 -7.43
N SER A 43 12.52 -10.24 -6.93
CA SER A 43 11.72 -9.02 -7.06
C SER A 43 11.57 -8.56 -8.52
N LEU A 44 12.64 -8.65 -9.32
CA LEU A 44 12.62 -8.31 -10.75
C LEU A 44 11.73 -9.27 -11.56
N VAL A 45 11.77 -10.57 -11.26
CA VAL A 45 10.89 -11.57 -11.89
C VAL A 45 9.44 -11.32 -11.51
N GLY A 46 9.15 -11.04 -10.24
CA GLY A 46 7.82 -10.66 -9.78
C GLY A 46 7.30 -9.41 -10.50
N PHE A 47 8.12 -8.37 -10.62
CA PHE A 47 7.77 -7.17 -11.38
C PHE A 47 7.54 -7.47 -12.86
N ALA A 48 8.43 -8.23 -13.51
CA ALA A 48 8.29 -8.54 -14.93
C ALA A 48 6.99 -9.31 -15.22
N ALA A 49 6.64 -10.28 -14.35
CA ALA A 49 5.38 -11.02 -14.45
C ALA A 49 4.16 -10.09 -14.26
N ALA A 50 4.17 -9.27 -13.20
CA ALA A 50 3.09 -8.31 -12.96
C ALA A 50 2.96 -7.29 -14.09
N PHE A 51 4.08 -6.78 -14.60
CA PHE A 51 4.10 -5.81 -15.70
C PHE A 51 3.61 -6.41 -17.00
N TYR A 52 3.96 -7.67 -17.29
CA TYR A 52 3.43 -8.40 -18.44
C TYR A 52 1.90 -8.55 -18.34
N LEU A 53 1.39 -9.01 -17.19
CA LEU A 53 -0.06 -9.12 -16.95
C LEU A 53 -0.78 -7.79 -17.12
N TRP A 54 -0.19 -6.71 -16.63
CA TRP A 54 -0.75 -5.37 -16.74
C TRP A 54 -0.70 -4.83 -18.17
N LYS A 55 0.45 -4.92 -18.85
CA LYS A 55 0.66 -4.36 -20.19
C LYS A 55 -0.22 -5.01 -21.26
N HIS A 56 -0.58 -6.27 -21.06
CA HIS A 56 -1.43 -7.06 -21.95
C HIS A 56 -2.89 -7.10 -21.50
N ASP A 57 -3.27 -6.32 -20.49
CA ASP A 57 -4.66 -6.16 -20.05
C ASP A 57 -5.36 -7.49 -19.69
N ILE A 58 -4.57 -8.50 -19.29
CA ILE A 58 -5.03 -9.88 -19.07
C ILE A 58 -6.12 -9.95 -17.99
N LEU A 59 -6.06 -9.04 -17.02
CA LEU A 59 -6.99 -9.00 -15.89
C LEU A 59 -8.18 -8.06 -16.11
N LEU A 60 -8.24 -7.28 -17.20
CA LEU A 60 -9.32 -6.30 -17.42
C LEU A 60 -10.71 -6.94 -17.56
N GLN A 61 -10.76 -8.20 -17.99
CA GLN A 61 -12.00 -8.96 -18.18
C GLN A 61 -12.67 -9.39 -16.87
N TYR A 62 -11.96 -9.34 -15.74
CA TYR A 62 -12.49 -9.76 -14.44
C TYR A 62 -13.15 -8.60 -13.71
N GLN A 63 -14.10 -8.91 -12.83
CA GLN A 63 -14.80 -7.90 -12.02
C GLN A 63 -14.00 -7.54 -10.76
N GLY A 64 -14.44 -6.50 -10.06
CA GLY A 64 -13.83 -6.06 -8.80
C GLY A 64 -12.49 -5.37 -8.98
N ASN A 65 -11.52 -5.68 -8.12
CA ASN A 65 -10.20 -5.01 -8.10
C ASN A 65 -9.14 -5.74 -8.94
N LEU A 66 -9.45 -6.94 -9.43
CA LEU A 66 -8.58 -7.75 -10.29
C LEU A 66 -8.01 -6.99 -11.50
N PRO A 67 -8.78 -6.13 -12.22
CA PRO A 67 -8.23 -5.32 -13.32
C PRO A 67 -7.02 -4.48 -12.93
N PHE A 68 -6.96 -4.03 -11.68
CA PHE A 68 -5.89 -3.17 -11.17
C PHE A 68 -4.81 -3.94 -10.40
N LEU A 69 -5.06 -5.20 -10.04
CA LEU A 69 -4.15 -6.04 -9.26
C LEU A 69 -2.73 -6.05 -9.85
N ALA A 70 -2.61 -6.28 -11.16
CA ALA A 70 -1.31 -6.35 -11.84
C ALA A 70 -0.54 -5.02 -11.74
N TYR A 71 -1.22 -3.88 -11.87
CA TYR A 71 -0.61 -2.56 -11.69
C TYR A 71 -0.14 -2.35 -10.25
N PHE A 72 -0.97 -2.69 -9.26
CA PHE A 72 -0.58 -2.55 -7.86
C PHE A 72 0.55 -3.49 -7.46
N LEU A 73 0.60 -4.70 -8.01
CA LEU A 73 1.75 -5.60 -7.85
C LEU A 73 3.02 -4.99 -8.46
N CYS A 74 2.94 -4.30 -9.60
CA CYS A 74 4.09 -3.55 -10.14
C CYS A 74 4.59 -2.50 -9.15
N ILE A 75 3.69 -1.74 -8.50
CA ILE A 75 4.05 -0.78 -7.43
C ILE A 75 4.75 -1.51 -6.29
N MET A 76 4.16 -2.59 -5.76
CA MET A 76 4.71 -3.32 -4.62
C MET A 76 6.07 -3.94 -4.93
N PHE A 77 6.24 -4.61 -6.07
CA PHE A 77 7.55 -5.13 -6.48
C PHE A 77 8.57 -4.02 -6.77
N THR A 78 8.15 -2.85 -7.25
CA THR A 78 9.05 -1.68 -7.35
C THR A 78 9.57 -1.26 -5.98
N THR A 79 8.70 -1.21 -4.96
CA THR A 79 9.13 -0.90 -3.58
C THR A 79 9.96 -2.01 -2.94
N ALA A 80 9.72 -3.29 -3.27
CA ALA A 80 10.55 -4.40 -2.82
C ALA A 80 11.95 -4.36 -3.47
N THR A 81 12.02 -4.04 -4.76
CA THR A 81 13.29 -3.84 -5.47
C THR A 81 14.07 -2.66 -4.88
N PHE A 82 13.38 -1.57 -4.52
CA PHE A 82 14.00 -0.44 -3.82
C PHE A 82 14.75 -0.90 -2.56
N ARG A 83 14.12 -1.74 -1.72
CA ARG A 83 14.76 -2.30 -0.52
C ARG A 83 16.00 -3.13 -0.88
N CYS A 84 15.92 -3.98 -1.89
CA CYS A 84 17.09 -4.75 -2.34
C CYS A 84 18.23 -3.84 -2.84
N VAL A 85 17.92 -2.75 -3.55
CA VAL A 85 18.93 -1.77 -4.00
C VAL A 85 19.55 -1.03 -2.82
N TYR A 86 18.75 -0.67 -1.80
CA TYR A 86 19.24 -0.04 -0.58
C TYR A 86 20.19 -0.97 0.20
N GLU A 87 19.82 -2.23 0.38
CA GLU A 87 20.66 -3.25 1.04
C GLU A 87 21.97 -3.48 0.26
N LEU A 88 21.92 -3.49 -1.08
CA LEU A 88 23.11 -3.58 -1.95
C LEU A 88 24.10 -2.41 -1.76
N ASP A 89 23.61 -1.23 -1.43
CA ASP A 89 24.43 -0.01 -1.24
C ASP A 89 25.00 0.08 0.18
N THR A 90 24.34 -0.57 1.16
CA THR A 90 24.62 -0.41 2.58
C THR A 90 25.32 -1.59 3.23
N GLU A 91 25.32 -2.80 2.65
CA GLU A 91 26.05 -3.94 3.20
C GLU A 91 27.56 -3.92 2.83
N PRO A 92 28.48 -3.65 3.77
CA PRO A 92 29.93 -3.62 3.49
C PRO A 92 30.56 -5.00 3.42
N LEU A 93 29.87 -6.05 3.90
CA LEU A 93 30.40 -7.42 4.06
C LEU A 93 30.59 -8.16 2.73
N PHE A 94 29.88 -7.76 1.68
CA PHE A 94 30.03 -8.32 0.35
C PHE A 94 30.42 -7.21 -0.61
N ASN A 95 31.70 -7.16 -0.99
CA ASN A 95 32.24 -6.24 -1.98
C ASN A 95 31.68 -6.58 -3.38
N ARG A 96 30.39 -6.31 -3.59
CA ARG A 96 29.69 -6.58 -4.85
C ARG A 96 30.16 -5.59 -5.91
N SER A 97 30.25 -6.06 -7.15
CA SER A 97 30.70 -5.24 -8.29
C SER A 97 29.92 -3.93 -8.38
N GLU A 98 30.62 -2.81 -8.49
CA GLU A 98 30.02 -1.49 -8.75
C GLU A 98 29.13 -1.48 -9.99
N LYS A 99 29.44 -2.30 -10.99
CA LYS A 99 28.59 -2.48 -12.18
C LYS A 99 27.21 -3.01 -11.83
N LEU A 100 27.12 -3.96 -10.89
CA LEU A 100 25.84 -4.53 -10.44
C LEU A 100 25.01 -3.48 -9.68
N LYS A 101 25.65 -2.67 -8.83
CA LYS A 101 24.97 -1.59 -8.10
C LYS A 101 24.38 -0.57 -9.07
N THR A 102 25.18 -0.13 -10.04
CA THR A 102 24.73 0.82 -11.08
C THR A 102 23.60 0.23 -11.93
N ALA A 103 23.73 -1.03 -12.37
CA ALA A 103 22.67 -1.71 -13.11
C ALA A 103 21.37 -1.78 -12.30
N ALA A 104 21.44 -2.17 -11.02
CA ALA A 104 20.27 -2.25 -10.16
C ALA A 104 19.60 -0.88 -9.94
N LYS A 105 20.38 0.20 -9.78
CA LYS A 105 19.86 1.58 -9.68
C LYS A 105 19.17 2.02 -10.97
N ILE A 106 19.75 1.72 -12.14
CA ILE A 106 19.14 2.01 -13.45
C ILE A 106 17.85 1.21 -13.64
N THR A 107 17.87 -0.09 -13.34
CA THR A 107 16.68 -0.95 -13.43
C THR A 107 15.57 -0.44 -12.52
N PHE A 108 15.89 -0.07 -11.28
CA PHE A 108 14.93 0.53 -10.37
C PHE A 108 14.34 1.85 -10.92
N ALA A 109 15.17 2.74 -11.47
CA ALA A 109 14.69 3.99 -12.08
C ALA A 109 13.73 3.72 -13.25
N ILE A 110 14.00 2.71 -14.08
CA ILE A 110 13.11 2.29 -15.17
C ILE A 110 11.76 1.80 -14.60
N MET A 111 11.78 0.95 -13.57
CA MET A 111 10.56 0.46 -12.93
C MET A 111 9.71 1.60 -12.38
N VAL A 112 10.34 2.55 -11.68
CA VAL A 112 9.67 3.76 -11.16
C VAL A 112 9.02 4.55 -12.29
N TYR A 113 9.73 4.77 -13.40
CA TYR A 113 9.18 5.47 -14.56
C TYR A 113 7.95 4.74 -15.15
N LEU A 114 8.03 3.43 -15.32
CA LEU A 114 6.93 2.62 -15.86
C LEU A 114 5.68 2.68 -14.98
N VAL A 115 5.86 2.65 -13.66
CA VAL A 115 4.77 2.72 -12.68
C VAL A 115 4.22 4.14 -12.52
N ALA A 116 5.06 5.17 -12.68
CA ALA A 116 4.66 6.58 -12.60
C ALA A 116 3.90 7.04 -13.84
N ARG A 117 4.09 6.40 -15.01
CA ARG A 117 3.47 6.82 -16.27
C ARG A 117 1.93 6.98 -16.20
N PRO A 118 1.15 6.04 -15.65
CA PRO A 118 -0.29 6.22 -15.50
C PRO A 118 -0.67 7.38 -14.57
N VAL A 119 0.14 7.66 -13.55
CA VAL A 119 -0.07 8.80 -12.65
C VAL A 119 0.14 10.11 -13.40
N ILE A 120 1.22 10.21 -14.17
CA ILE A 120 1.51 11.37 -15.02
C ILE A 120 0.36 11.61 -16.00
N THR A 121 -0.07 10.57 -16.73
CA THR A 121 -1.21 10.66 -17.65
C THR A 121 -2.51 11.03 -16.92
N GLY A 122 -2.72 10.55 -15.70
CA GLY A 122 -3.87 10.92 -14.88
C GLY A 122 -3.89 12.40 -14.52
N ILE A 123 -2.73 12.95 -14.15
CA ILE A 123 -2.55 14.39 -13.88
C ILE A 123 -2.81 15.20 -15.16
N GLU A 124 -2.15 14.85 -16.27
CA GLU A 124 -2.32 15.53 -17.56
C GLU A 124 -3.80 15.58 -17.98
N LYS A 125 -4.50 14.44 -17.88
CA LYS A 125 -5.92 14.35 -18.19
C LYS A 125 -6.80 15.12 -17.21
N SER A 126 -6.39 15.26 -15.95
CA SER A 126 -7.15 16.05 -14.95
C SER A 126 -7.22 17.55 -15.28
N PHE A 127 -6.31 18.05 -16.12
CA PHE A 127 -6.35 19.44 -16.60
C PHE A 127 -7.19 19.64 -17.86
N ILE A 128 -7.54 18.56 -18.57
CA ILE A 128 -8.21 18.60 -19.88
C ILE A 128 -9.64 18.05 -19.79
N SER A 129 -9.89 17.09 -18.89
CA SER A 129 -11.17 16.41 -18.74
C SER A 129 -11.81 16.74 -17.40
N ASP A 130 -13.11 17.06 -17.44
CA ASP A 130 -13.93 17.26 -16.25
C ASP A 130 -14.31 15.95 -15.53
N ASP A 131 -13.90 14.79 -16.06
CA ASP A 131 -14.18 13.51 -15.40
C ASP A 131 -13.39 13.41 -14.08
N PRO A 132 -14.08 13.35 -12.93
CA PRO A 132 -13.44 13.32 -11.62
C PRO A 132 -12.55 12.09 -11.41
N VAL A 133 -12.67 11.03 -12.23
CA VAL A 133 -11.80 9.84 -12.16
C VAL A 133 -10.33 10.22 -12.38
N TRP A 134 -10.03 11.09 -13.35
CA TRP A 134 -8.64 11.49 -13.64
C TRP A 134 -8.04 12.29 -12.49
N SER A 135 -8.82 13.18 -11.88
CA SER A 135 -8.38 13.95 -10.72
C SER A 135 -8.14 13.04 -9.50
N LYS A 136 -9.05 12.11 -9.21
CA LYS A 136 -8.90 11.13 -8.11
C LYS A 136 -7.68 10.25 -8.30
N TYR A 137 -7.50 9.71 -9.52
CA TYR A 137 -6.39 8.80 -9.81
C TYR A 137 -5.05 9.52 -9.87
N GLY A 138 -4.95 10.65 -10.58
CA GLY A 138 -3.73 11.45 -10.70
C GLY A 138 -3.29 11.98 -9.34
N TRP A 139 -4.05 12.91 -8.77
CA TRP A 139 -3.65 13.62 -7.54
C TRP A 139 -3.52 12.71 -6.32
N GLY A 140 -4.38 11.68 -6.20
CA GLY A 140 -4.30 10.71 -5.11
C GLY A 140 -2.97 9.95 -5.11
N HIS A 141 -2.56 9.43 -6.26
CA HIS A 141 -1.28 8.73 -6.40
C HIS A 141 -0.09 9.70 -6.30
N THR A 142 -0.21 10.92 -6.84
CA THR A 142 0.83 11.95 -6.67
C THR A 142 1.09 12.26 -5.21
N LEU A 143 0.03 12.43 -4.41
CA LEU A 143 0.17 12.67 -2.97
C LEU A 143 0.85 11.48 -2.29
N GLY A 144 0.48 10.25 -2.63
CA GLY A 144 1.14 9.04 -2.11
C GLY A 144 2.63 8.98 -2.43
N LEU A 145 3.01 9.22 -3.69
CA LEU A 145 4.41 9.25 -4.13
C LEU A 145 5.20 10.40 -3.50
N ALA A 146 4.59 11.58 -3.36
CA ALA A 146 5.21 12.73 -2.71
C ALA A 146 5.46 12.45 -1.22
N LEU A 147 4.47 11.91 -0.50
CA LEU A 147 4.64 11.50 0.90
C LEU A 147 5.72 10.43 1.03
N PHE A 148 5.73 9.41 0.16
CA PHE A 148 6.78 8.39 0.14
C PHE A 148 8.17 9.02 -0.03
N ALA A 149 8.34 9.93 -1.01
CA ALA A 149 9.60 10.62 -1.23
C ALA A 149 10.01 11.48 -0.01
N ILE A 150 9.07 12.21 0.59
CA ILE A 150 9.32 13.00 1.80
C ILE A 150 9.80 12.10 2.94
N PHE A 151 9.06 11.04 3.27
CA PHE A 151 9.41 10.14 4.36
C PHE A 151 10.72 9.40 4.08
N PHE A 152 11.01 9.10 2.82
CA PHE A 152 12.27 8.50 2.43
C PHE A 152 13.47 9.44 2.67
N LEU A 153 13.32 10.73 2.42
CA LEU A 153 14.39 11.72 2.64
C LEU A 153 14.64 11.99 4.14
N ILE A 154 13.74 11.58 5.03
CA ILE A 154 13.92 11.70 6.48
C ILE A 154 14.92 10.64 6.96
N LYS A 155 16.19 11.03 7.11
CA LYS A 155 17.28 10.13 7.57
C LYS A 155 17.08 9.57 8.98
N ARG A 156 16.35 10.27 9.86
CA ARG A 156 16.08 9.84 11.24
C ARG A 156 14.61 10.06 11.56
N THR A 157 13.85 8.98 11.65
CA THR A 157 12.44 9.02 12.04
C THR A 157 12.32 9.41 13.52
N PRO A 158 11.71 10.56 13.86
CA PRO A 158 11.53 10.93 15.25
C PRO A 158 10.58 9.95 15.96
N ARG A 159 10.77 9.78 17.28
CA ARG A 159 10.03 8.77 18.08
C ARG A 159 8.52 8.95 18.03
N TRP A 160 8.02 10.18 17.98
CA TRP A 160 6.59 10.46 17.88
C TRP A 160 6.03 9.95 16.55
N LEU A 161 6.75 10.16 15.44
CA LEU A 161 6.33 9.71 14.11
C LEU A 161 6.38 8.20 14.01
N ALA A 162 7.42 7.57 14.56
CA ALA A 162 7.50 6.12 14.68
C ALA A 162 6.40 5.53 15.58
N THR A 163 5.89 6.31 16.54
CA THR A 163 4.76 5.90 17.39
C THR A 163 3.44 6.04 16.66
N ALA A 164 3.23 7.16 15.96
CA ALA A 164 2.07 7.36 15.11
C ALA A 164 1.96 6.27 14.04
N GLY A 165 3.06 5.97 13.34
CA GLY A 165 3.11 4.92 12.33
C GLY A 165 2.88 3.50 12.85
N ARG A 166 3.02 3.23 14.16
CA ARG A 166 2.62 1.94 14.75
C ARG A 166 1.12 1.82 14.90
N THR A 167 0.43 2.93 15.13
CA THR A 167 -1.04 2.94 15.29
C THR A 167 -1.79 3.01 13.97
N THR A 168 -1.12 3.33 12.86
CA THR A 168 -1.78 3.49 11.54
C THR A 168 -2.33 2.19 10.98
N TYR A 169 -1.77 1.03 11.32
CA TYR A 169 -2.34 -0.25 10.90
C TYR A 169 -3.74 -0.47 11.52
N SER A 170 -3.86 -0.30 12.84
CA SER A 170 -5.15 -0.33 13.53
C SER A 170 -6.11 0.75 12.99
N ALA A 171 -5.62 1.94 12.64
CA ALA A 171 -6.45 2.98 12.03
C ALA A 171 -6.96 2.57 10.66
N TYR A 172 -6.10 2.01 9.80
CA TYR A 172 -6.48 1.47 8.51
C TYR A 172 -7.52 0.33 8.64
N LEU A 173 -7.44 -0.52 9.65
CA LEU A 173 -8.46 -1.58 9.84
C LEU A 173 -9.79 -1.04 10.36
N LEU A 174 -9.75 -0.09 11.31
CA LEU A 174 -10.93 0.33 12.07
C LEU A 174 -11.63 1.57 11.49
N HIS A 175 -11.01 2.32 10.58
CA HIS A 175 -11.60 3.55 10.06
C HIS A 175 -12.97 3.33 9.42
N ALA A 176 -13.17 2.23 8.67
CA ALA A 176 -14.44 1.97 8.01
C ALA A 176 -15.55 1.67 9.03
N ILE A 177 -15.24 0.95 10.12
CA ILE A 177 -16.18 0.69 11.21
C ILE A 177 -16.57 2.01 11.90
N VAL A 178 -15.57 2.83 12.26
CA VAL A 178 -15.82 4.13 12.90
C VAL A 178 -16.64 5.03 11.99
N PHE A 179 -16.29 5.09 10.70
CA PHE A 179 -17.03 5.86 9.69
C PHE A 179 -18.49 5.39 9.62
N THR A 180 -18.76 4.09 9.47
CA THR A 180 -20.14 3.58 9.37
C THR A 180 -20.95 3.85 10.63
N LEU A 181 -20.36 3.67 11.82
CA LEU A 181 -21.05 3.94 13.08
C LEU A 181 -21.35 5.43 13.26
N LEU A 182 -20.38 6.30 12.96
CA LEU A 182 -20.59 7.74 13.04
C LEU A 182 -21.60 8.24 12.03
N LEU A 183 -21.59 7.70 10.79
CA LEU A 183 -22.58 8.06 9.78
C LEU A 183 -24.00 7.74 10.26
N ARG A 184 -24.21 6.53 10.79
CA ARG A 184 -25.52 6.13 11.34
C ARG A 184 -25.96 7.02 12.50
N LEU A 185 -25.04 7.38 13.40
CA LEU A 185 -25.33 8.31 14.50
C LEU A 185 -25.66 9.71 13.96
N TRP A 186 -24.93 10.18 12.95
CA TRP A 186 -25.13 11.48 12.33
C TRP A 186 -26.52 11.60 11.68
N GLU A 187 -26.90 10.57 10.91
CA GLU A 187 -28.21 10.45 10.26
C GLU A 187 -29.34 10.36 11.31
N SER A 188 -29.15 9.59 12.39
CA SER A 188 -30.14 9.45 13.46
C SER A 188 -30.46 10.77 14.19
N LYS A 189 -29.50 11.71 14.19
CA LYS A 189 -29.64 13.03 14.81
C LYS A 189 -30.09 14.09 13.81
N SER A 190 -30.37 13.71 12.56
CA SER A 190 -30.76 14.61 11.46
C SER A 190 -29.81 15.80 11.31
N LEU A 191 -28.51 15.57 11.56
CA LEU A 191 -27.52 16.64 11.48
C LEU A 191 -27.30 17.05 10.02
N PRO A 192 -27.12 18.36 9.73
CA PRO A 192 -26.96 18.83 8.35
C PRO A 192 -25.74 18.21 7.67
N HIS A 193 -25.92 17.69 6.45
CA HIS A 193 -24.82 17.21 5.61
C HIS A 193 -23.91 18.36 5.12
N THR A 194 -24.33 19.61 5.30
CA THR A 194 -23.54 20.81 4.98
C THR A 194 -22.29 20.96 5.85
N ARG A 195 -22.18 20.20 6.96
CA ARG A 195 -20.99 20.18 7.84
C ARG A 195 -20.11 18.95 7.60
N LEU A 196 -19.87 18.61 6.33
CA LEU A 196 -19.02 17.49 5.94
C LEU A 196 -17.61 17.58 6.57
N GLU A 197 -17.06 18.79 6.66
CA GLU A 197 -15.75 19.07 7.27
C GLU A 197 -15.68 18.60 8.73
N LEU A 198 -16.71 18.93 9.51
CA LEU A 198 -16.80 18.52 10.91
C LEU A 198 -16.95 17.00 11.03
N TYR A 199 -17.76 16.39 10.15
CA TYR A 199 -17.91 14.94 10.11
C TYR A 199 -16.57 14.23 9.79
N ILE A 200 -15.82 14.72 8.80
CA ILE A 200 -14.50 14.19 8.44
C ILE A 200 -13.50 14.36 9.60
N LEU A 201 -13.48 15.54 10.23
CA LEU A 201 -12.61 15.82 11.37
C LEU A 201 -12.90 14.87 12.54
N LEU A 202 -14.18 14.75 12.94
CA LEU A 202 -14.59 13.87 14.02
C LEU A 202 -14.29 12.41 13.71
N THR A 203 -14.60 11.96 12.50
CA THR A 203 -14.32 10.58 12.07
C THR A 203 -12.82 10.29 12.12
N THR A 204 -11.99 11.22 11.67
CA THR A 204 -10.53 11.08 11.73
C THR A 204 -10.04 10.97 13.17
N LEU A 205 -10.44 11.90 14.04
CA LEU A 205 -10.02 11.93 15.45
C LEU A 205 -10.46 10.67 16.20
N ILE A 206 -11.72 10.26 16.03
CA ILE A 206 -12.27 9.06 16.67
C ILE A 206 -11.59 7.80 16.12
N THR A 207 -11.32 7.73 14.82
CA THR A 207 -10.57 6.61 14.21
C THR A 207 -9.21 6.45 14.84
N PHE A 208 -8.42 7.52 14.94
CA PHE A 208 -7.10 7.45 15.59
C PHE A 208 -7.19 7.13 17.09
N GLY A 209 -8.22 7.64 17.78
CA GLY A 209 -8.48 7.31 19.19
C GLY A 209 -8.77 5.81 19.39
N VAL A 210 -9.73 5.28 18.63
CA VAL A 210 -10.10 3.85 18.66
C VAL A 210 -8.92 2.97 18.22
N ALA A 211 -8.17 3.38 17.20
CA ALA A 211 -6.97 2.69 16.76
C ALA A 211 -5.88 2.65 17.83
N ALA A 212 -5.63 3.74 18.54
CA ALA A 212 -4.66 3.78 19.63
C ALA A 212 -5.07 2.87 20.80
N LEU A 213 -6.37 2.82 21.12
CA LEU A 213 -6.91 1.91 22.13
C LEU A 213 -6.75 0.45 21.69
N SER A 214 -7.18 0.11 20.47
CA SER A 214 -7.01 -1.22 19.87
C SER A 214 -5.54 -1.65 19.87
N PHE A 215 -4.65 -0.77 19.42
CA PHE A 215 -3.21 -1.04 19.42
C PHE A 215 -2.69 -1.36 20.83
N ARG A 216 -3.11 -0.58 21.84
CA ARG A 216 -2.63 -0.75 23.22
C ARG A 216 -3.17 -2.02 23.88
N PHE A 217 -4.44 -2.34 23.66
CA PHE A 217 -5.16 -3.38 24.42
C PHE A 217 -5.31 -4.71 23.67
N VAL A 218 -5.19 -4.72 22.34
CA VAL A 218 -5.39 -5.92 21.51
C VAL A 218 -4.12 -6.26 20.74
N GLU A 219 -3.60 -5.33 19.94
CA GLU A 219 -2.48 -5.60 19.03
C GLU A 219 -1.17 -5.85 19.81
N ARG A 220 -0.79 -4.93 20.71
CA ARG A 220 0.46 -5.02 21.46
C ARG A 220 0.53 -6.26 22.38
N PRO A 221 -0.54 -6.65 23.11
CA PRO A 221 -0.55 -7.90 23.86
C PRO A 221 -0.41 -9.12 22.96
N SER A 222 -1.14 -9.18 21.84
CA SER A 222 -1.07 -10.29 20.89
C SER A 222 0.32 -10.47 20.29
N ILE A 223 0.99 -9.36 19.91
CA ILE A 223 2.38 -9.40 19.43
C ILE A 223 3.33 -9.96 20.50
N ARG A 224 3.16 -9.54 21.76
CA ARG A 224 4.00 -10.04 22.86
C ARG A 224 3.80 -11.54 23.08
N LEU A 225 2.56 -12.00 23.02
CA LEU A 225 2.22 -13.41 23.15
C LEU A 225 2.86 -14.22 22.00
N GLY A 226 2.73 -13.75 20.75
CA GLY A 226 3.31 -14.40 19.58
C GLY A 226 4.84 -14.52 19.67
N LYS A 227 5.54 -13.46 20.08
CA LYS A 227 7.00 -13.49 20.30
C LYS A 227 7.40 -14.49 21.38
N SER A 228 6.69 -14.48 22.51
CA SER A 228 6.97 -15.42 23.61
C SER A 228 6.75 -16.88 23.23
N LEU A 229 5.88 -17.17 22.26
CA LEU A 229 5.69 -18.52 21.74
C LEU A 229 6.79 -18.88 20.73
N ALA A 230 7.13 -17.97 19.82
CA ALA A 230 8.19 -18.18 18.84
C ALA A 230 9.55 -18.42 19.49
N ASP A 231 9.89 -17.71 20.57
CA ASP A 231 11.16 -17.90 21.29
C ASP A 231 11.31 -19.28 21.96
N LYS A 232 10.24 -20.09 22.00
CA LYS A 232 10.23 -21.45 22.57
C LYS A 232 10.41 -22.57 21.54
N PHE A 233 10.38 -22.26 20.24
CA PHE A 233 10.55 -23.21 19.14
C PHE A 233 11.81 -22.90 18.35
#